data_AF-A0A162R660-F1
#
_entry.id   AF-A0A162R660-F1
#
_cell.length_a   1.000
_cell.length_b   1.000
_cell.length_c   1.000
_cell.angle_alpha   90.00
_cell.angle_beta   90.00
_cell.angle_gamma   90.00
#
_symmetry.space_group_name_H-M   'P 1'
#
loop_
_entity.id
_entity.type
_entity.pdbx_description
1 polymer ?
#
loop_
_entity_poly.entity_id
_entity_poly.type
_entity_poly.pdbx_seq_one_letter_code
_entity_poly.pdbx_strand_id
1 'polypeptide(L)'
;FDDGPYEITRELLAFLKTIDVKVTFFVVGKQVTAWPEILKEAYDQGHEIGIHTWSHAELTTISNEMIIGELKWTETAIKEVLGVTPRLMRPPRGDIDDRVRYIVSQLGYTPAMWSVDSQD
;
A
#
# COMPACT_ATOMS: atom_id res chain seq x y z
N PHE A 1 4.80 -1.17 -7.05
CA PHE A 1 4.68 -2.61 -6.78
C PHE A 1 3.60 -2.78 -5.74
N ASP A 2 2.64 -3.64 -6.02
CA ASP A 2 1.42 -3.75 -5.23
C ASP A 2 1.39 -5.11 -4.50
N ASP A 3 0.39 -5.32 -3.65
CA ASP A 3 0.07 -6.56 -2.93
C ASP A 3 1.05 -7.06 -1.85
N GLY A 4 2.30 -6.64 -1.90
CA GLY A 4 3.32 -7.05 -0.94
C GLY A 4 3.15 -6.45 0.47
N PRO A 5 4.11 -6.69 1.38
CA PRO A 5 5.32 -7.51 1.17
C PRO A 5 5.07 -9.04 1.13
N TYR A 6 5.97 -9.76 0.47
CA TYR A 6 6.10 -11.22 0.52
C TYR A 6 7.60 -11.58 0.59
N GLU A 7 7.95 -12.86 0.77
CA GLU A 7 9.36 -13.29 0.78
C GLU A 7 10.12 -12.83 -0.49
N ILE A 8 9.50 -12.96 -1.68
CA ILE A 8 10.10 -12.54 -2.96
C ILE A 8 10.39 -11.03 -3.03
N THR A 9 9.75 -10.22 -2.19
CA THR A 9 10.03 -8.78 -2.11
C THR A 9 11.50 -8.53 -1.72
N ARG A 10 12.14 -9.42 -0.94
CA ARG A 10 13.58 -9.28 -0.62
C ARG A 10 14.46 -9.36 -1.87
N GLU A 11 14.16 -10.25 -2.79
CA GLU A 11 14.91 -10.38 -4.04
C GLU A 11 14.76 -9.12 -4.90
N LEU A 12 13.54 -8.57 -4.96
CA LEU A 12 13.27 -7.31 -5.63
C LEU A 12 14.03 -6.14 -4.99
N LEU A 13 14.03 -6.03 -3.66
CA LEU A 13 14.79 -5.00 -2.93
C LEU A 13 16.28 -5.09 -3.21
N ALA A 14 16.85 -6.31 -3.17
CA ALA A 14 18.24 -6.55 -3.51
C ALA A 14 18.55 -6.10 -4.95
N PHE A 15 17.68 -6.41 -5.91
CA PHE A 15 17.84 -5.97 -7.30
C PHE A 15 17.77 -4.43 -7.42
N LEU A 16 16.73 -3.80 -6.87
CA LEU A 16 16.54 -2.34 -6.91
C LEU A 16 17.75 -1.59 -6.33
N LYS A 17 18.37 -2.14 -5.28
CA LYS A 17 19.60 -1.59 -4.70
C LYS A 17 20.79 -1.67 -5.65
N THR A 18 20.93 -2.72 -6.45
CA THR A 18 22.03 -2.84 -7.42
C THR A 18 21.95 -1.84 -8.56
N ILE A 19 20.74 -1.41 -8.93
CA ILE A 19 20.48 -0.43 -9.98
C ILE A 19 20.23 0.99 -9.45
N ASP A 20 20.32 1.19 -8.13
CA ASP A 20 20.08 2.46 -7.42
C ASP A 20 18.74 3.14 -7.78
N VAL A 21 17.67 2.35 -7.88
CA VAL A 21 16.32 2.85 -8.17
C VAL A 21 15.47 2.82 -6.92
N LYS A 22 14.76 3.93 -6.64
CA LYS A 22 13.72 4.00 -5.62
C LYS A 22 12.35 3.87 -6.26
N VAL A 23 11.46 3.15 -5.60
CA VAL A 23 10.10 2.86 -6.06
C VAL A 23 9.10 3.09 -4.93
N THR A 24 7.82 3.04 -5.28
CA THR A 24 6.73 3.02 -4.32
C THR A 24 6.15 1.61 -4.20
N PHE A 25 6.02 1.14 -2.96
CA PHE A 25 5.32 -0.10 -2.62
C PHE A 25 3.95 0.23 -2.05
N PHE A 26 2.88 -0.24 -2.69
CA PHE A 26 1.52 -0.19 -2.14
C PHE A 26 1.24 -1.51 -1.44
N VAL A 27 1.24 -1.49 -0.11
CA VAL A 27 1.26 -2.72 0.70
C VAL A 27 -0.12 -3.08 1.26
N VAL A 28 -0.41 -4.37 1.30
CA VAL A 28 -1.64 -4.92 1.88
C VAL A 28 -1.42 -5.10 3.38
N GLY A 29 -2.35 -4.58 4.20
CA GLY A 29 -2.18 -4.56 5.66
C GLY A 29 -1.96 -5.93 6.32
N LYS A 30 -2.68 -6.97 5.86
CA LYS A 30 -2.41 -8.35 6.30
C LYS A 30 -0.97 -8.77 6.04
N GLN A 31 -0.39 -8.37 4.92
CA GLN A 31 0.99 -8.71 4.58
C GLN A 31 2.00 -7.92 5.39
N VAL A 32 1.70 -6.67 5.74
CA VAL A 32 2.51 -5.89 6.68
C VAL A 32 2.65 -6.61 8.01
N THR A 33 1.56 -7.19 8.53
CA THR A 33 1.62 -7.95 9.79
C THR A 33 2.33 -9.29 9.67
N ALA A 34 2.31 -9.90 8.48
CA ALA A 34 2.98 -11.18 8.22
C ALA A 34 4.49 -11.03 8.00
N TRP A 35 4.92 -9.92 7.39
CA TRP A 35 6.32 -9.67 7.00
C TRP A 35 6.80 -8.26 7.41
N PRO A 36 6.71 -7.90 8.71
CA PRO A 36 7.05 -6.55 9.17
C PRO A 36 8.51 -6.19 8.91
N GLU A 37 9.43 -7.15 8.98
CA GLU A 37 10.84 -6.94 8.74
C GLU A 37 11.16 -6.61 7.27
N ILE A 38 10.40 -7.16 6.32
CA ILE A 38 10.57 -6.87 4.88
C ILE A 38 10.06 -5.47 4.58
N LEU A 39 8.93 -5.07 5.18
CA LEU A 39 8.43 -3.70 5.08
C LEU A 39 9.47 -2.71 5.62
N LYS A 40 10.04 -3.01 6.80
CA LYS A 40 11.08 -2.18 7.40
C LYS A 40 12.31 -2.08 6.51
N GLU A 41 12.75 -3.18 5.91
CA GLU A 41 13.87 -3.17 4.97
C GLU A 41 13.59 -2.29 3.74
N ALA A 42 12.39 -2.39 3.15
CA ALA A 42 12.01 -1.54 2.03
C ALA A 42 12.08 -0.06 2.38
N TYR A 43 11.58 0.31 3.56
CA TYR A 43 11.61 1.67 4.06
C TYR A 43 13.04 2.16 4.37
N ASP A 44 13.85 1.35 5.05
CA ASP A 44 15.25 1.68 5.38
C ASP A 44 16.12 1.83 4.12
N GLN A 45 15.76 1.18 3.01
CA GLN A 45 16.39 1.36 1.70
C GLN A 45 15.92 2.63 0.95
N GLY A 46 15.00 3.40 1.52
CA GLY A 46 14.53 4.68 0.99
C GLY A 46 13.41 4.58 -0.04
N HIS A 47 12.65 3.48 -0.03
CA HIS A 47 11.45 3.35 -0.86
C HIS A 47 10.24 4.02 -0.20
N GLU A 48 9.32 4.53 -1.02
CA GLU A 48 8.06 5.11 -0.54
C GLU A 48 7.06 3.99 -0.23
N ILE A 49 6.32 4.12 0.87
CA ILE A 49 5.31 3.15 1.31
C ILE A 49 3.92 3.78 1.20
N GLY A 50 3.04 3.16 0.41
CA GLY A 50 1.63 3.50 0.27
C GLY A 50 0.70 2.38 0.75
N ILE A 51 -0.56 2.72 0.95
CA ILE A 51 -1.60 1.78 1.41
C ILE A 51 -2.26 1.08 0.22
N HIS A 52 -2.44 -0.25 0.29
CA HIS A 52 -3.21 -1.03 -0.67
C HIS A 52 -4.36 -1.81 -0.01
N THR A 53 -5.06 -1.16 0.93
CA THR A 53 -6.12 -1.74 1.79
C THR A 53 -5.60 -2.80 2.75
N TRP A 54 -6.48 -3.39 3.55
CA TRP A 54 -6.13 -4.38 4.57
C TRP A 54 -6.18 -5.80 3.99
N SER A 55 -7.23 -6.07 3.23
CA SER A 55 -7.57 -7.39 2.72
C SER A 55 -7.63 -7.48 1.20
N HIS A 56 -7.28 -6.40 0.48
CA HIS A 56 -7.39 -6.29 -0.97
C HIS A 56 -8.86 -6.33 -1.44
N ALA A 57 -9.75 -5.66 -0.71
CA ALA A 57 -11.17 -5.59 -1.02
C ALA A 57 -11.47 -4.61 -2.17
N GLU A 58 -12.47 -4.93 -2.98
CA GLU A 58 -13.06 -4.02 -3.98
C GLU A 58 -13.89 -2.93 -3.27
N LEU A 59 -13.33 -1.73 -3.19
CA LEU A 59 -13.86 -0.63 -2.38
C LEU A 59 -15.27 -0.19 -2.78
N THR A 60 -15.63 -0.27 -4.07
CA THR A 60 -16.96 0.14 -4.54
C THR A 60 -18.05 -0.85 -4.12
N THR A 61 -17.70 -2.08 -3.76
CA THR A 61 -18.64 -3.15 -3.37
C THR A 61 -18.96 -3.19 -1.87
N ILE A 62 -18.21 -2.43 -1.06
CA ILE A 62 -18.30 -2.46 0.41
C ILE A 62 -18.82 -1.13 0.99
N SER A 63 -19.33 -1.21 2.22
CA SER A 63 -19.83 -0.04 2.98
C SER A 63 -18.73 0.98 3.29
N ASN A 64 -19.12 2.21 3.61
CA ASN A 64 -18.18 3.28 3.96
C ASN A 64 -17.34 2.92 5.19
N GLU A 65 -17.96 2.29 6.19
CA GLU A 65 -17.31 1.84 7.42
C GLU A 65 -16.25 0.79 7.12
N MET A 66 -16.55 -0.14 6.20
CA MET A 66 -15.59 -1.13 5.74
C MET A 66 -14.42 -0.49 4.97
N ILE A 67 -14.67 0.49 4.08
CA ILE A 67 -13.60 1.23 3.40
C ILE A 67 -12.68 1.90 4.43
N ILE A 68 -13.25 2.58 5.43
CA ILE A 68 -12.46 3.24 6.48
C ILE A 68 -11.62 2.21 7.24
N GLY A 69 -12.19 1.06 7.60
CA GLY A 69 -11.48 -0.03 8.27
C GLY A 69 -10.32 -0.57 7.44
N GLU A 70 -10.56 -0.84 6.15
CA GLU A 70 -9.55 -1.32 5.19
C GLU A 70 -8.35 -0.35 5.08
N LEU A 71 -8.58 0.96 5.17
CA LEU A 71 -7.50 1.95 5.07
C LEU A 71 -6.82 2.18 6.43
N LYS A 72 -7.59 2.32 7.51
CA LYS A 72 -7.04 2.69 8.81
C LYS A 72 -6.32 1.55 9.52
N TRP A 73 -6.77 0.30 9.37
CA TRP A 73 -6.00 -0.82 9.92
C TRP A 73 -4.65 -1.00 9.21
N THR A 74 -4.59 -0.77 7.90
CA THR A 74 -3.32 -0.80 7.17
C THR A 74 -2.42 0.36 7.57
N GLU A 75 -2.96 1.58 7.72
CA GLU A 75 -2.21 2.72 8.26
C GLU A 75 -1.61 2.39 9.63
N THR A 76 -2.41 1.84 10.55
CA THR A 76 -1.95 1.45 11.89
C THR A 76 -0.82 0.44 11.82
N ALA A 77 -0.98 -0.64 11.05
CA ALA A 77 0.06 -1.66 10.92
C ALA A 77 1.37 -1.10 10.36
N ILE A 78 1.30 -0.24 9.33
CA ILE A 78 2.48 0.43 8.77
C ILE A 78 3.14 1.33 9.82
N LYS A 79 2.34 2.09 10.59
CA LYS A 79 2.85 2.98 11.63
C LYS A 79 3.51 2.23 12.78
N GLU A 80 2.97 1.07 13.17
CA GLU A 80 3.57 0.23 14.20
C GLU A 80 4.94 -0.30 13.79
N VAL A 81 5.12 -0.65 12.51
CA VAL A 81 6.39 -1.19 12.00
C VAL A 81 7.42 -0.08 11.70
N LEU A 82 6.98 1.05 11.12
CA LEU A 82 7.88 2.07 10.57
C LEU A 82 7.92 3.37 11.37
N GLY A 83 6.96 3.60 12.27
CA GLY A 83 6.80 4.88 12.98
C GLY A 83 6.26 6.03 12.12
N VAL A 84 5.91 5.77 10.84
CA VAL A 84 5.42 6.78 9.90
C VAL A 84 4.00 6.49 9.41
N THR A 85 3.32 7.52 8.94
CA THR A 85 1.95 7.44 8.42
C THR A 85 1.95 7.72 6.92
N PRO A 86 1.59 6.74 6.07
CA PRO A 86 1.48 6.93 4.62
C PRO A 86 0.45 7.99 4.25
N ARG A 87 0.70 8.68 3.13
CA ARG A 87 -0.28 9.59 2.51
C ARG A 87 -0.79 9.09 1.18
N LEU A 88 -0.08 8.18 0.52
CA LEU A 88 -0.52 7.58 -0.73
C LEU A 88 -1.33 6.32 -0.44
N MET A 89 -2.37 6.13 -1.23
CA MET A 89 -3.08 4.85 -1.30
C MET A 89 -3.36 4.50 -2.75
N ARG A 90 -3.41 3.21 -3.06
CA ARG A 90 -3.86 2.72 -4.36
C ARG A 90 -5.06 1.81 -4.13
N PRO A 91 -6.19 2.02 -4.82
CA PRO A 91 -7.33 1.12 -4.73
C PRO A 91 -7.01 -0.22 -5.42
N PRO A 92 -7.29 -1.37 -4.78
CA PRO A 92 -7.24 -2.68 -5.42
C PRO A 92 -7.95 -2.68 -6.77
N ARG A 93 -7.30 -3.24 -7.81
CA ARG A 93 -7.84 -3.30 -9.19
C ARG A 93 -8.22 -1.94 -9.80
N GLY A 94 -7.78 -0.83 -9.21
CA GLY A 94 -8.20 0.50 -9.63
C GLY A 94 -9.66 0.82 -9.25
N ASP A 95 -10.27 0.03 -8.37
CA ASP A 95 -11.69 0.11 -8.04
C ASP A 95 -11.99 1.34 -7.16
N ILE A 96 -12.38 2.43 -7.82
CA ILE A 96 -12.63 3.72 -7.16
C ILE A 96 -13.73 4.52 -7.87
N ASP A 97 -14.76 4.91 -7.12
CA ASP A 97 -15.82 5.83 -7.54
C ASP A 97 -15.74 7.16 -6.76
N ASP A 98 -16.67 8.07 -6.99
CA ASP A 98 -16.69 9.37 -6.30
C ASP A 98 -16.91 9.25 -4.79
N ARG A 99 -17.63 8.21 -4.35
CA ARG A 99 -17.86 7.93 -2.93
C ARG A 99 -16.55 7.50 -2.27
N VAL A 100 -15.80 6.59 -2.89
CA VAL A 100 -14.48 6.15 -2.42
C VAL A 100 -13.49 7.32 -2.44
N ARG A 101 -13.43 8.12 -3.53
CA ARG A 101 -12.57 9.31 -3.61
C ARG A 101 -12.85 10.29 -2.47
N TYR A 102 -14.14 10.54 -2.19
CA TYR A 102 -14.55 11.42 -1.10
C TYR A 102 -14.03 10.88 0.23
N ILE A 103 -14.27 9.62 0.57
CA ILE A 103 -13.81 9.00 1.83
C ILE A 103 -12.28 9.08 1.95
N VAL A 104 -11.55 8.67 0.90
CA VAL A 104 -10.08 8.68 0.88
C VAL A 104 -9.55 10.09 1.14
N SER A 105 -10.16 11.11 0.55
CA SER A 105 -9.77 12.52 0.77
C SER A 105 -10.05 12.99 2.20
N GLN A 106 -11.17 12.58 2.82
CA GLN A 106 -11.51 12.94 4.20
C GLN A 106 -10.55 12.29 5.21
N LEU A 107 -9.99 11.13 4.87
CA LEU A 107 -8.97 10.46 5.68
C LEU A 107 -7.55 11.01 5.47
N GLY A 108 -7.37 11.94 4.53
CA GLY A 108 -6.09 12.62 4.27
C GLY A 108 -5.16 11.86 3.32
N TYR A 109 -5.67 10.89 2.55
CA TYR A 109 -4.86 10.17 1.57
C TYR A 109 -5.08 10.70 0.15
N THR A 110 -4.09 10.44 -0.70
CA THR A 110 -4.15 10.70 -2.15
C THR A 110 -4.21 9.37 -2.89
N PRO A 111 -5.27 9.11 -3.69
CA PRO A 111 -5.32 7.96 -4.58
C PRO A 111 -4.24 8.06 -5.67
N ALA A 112 -3.44 7.00 -5.82
CA ALA A 112 -2.41 6.87 -6.84
C ALA A 112 -2.81 5.79 -7.86
N MET A 113 -3.25 6.23 -9.04
CA MET A 113 -3.54 5.36 -10.18
C MET A 113 -2.27 5.08 -11.00
N TRP A 114 -2.41 4.57 -12.22
CA TRP A 114 -1.33 4.33 -13.16
C TRP A 114 -1.70 4.81 -14.57
N SER A 115 -0.68 5.13 -15.37
CA SER A 115 -0.82 5.49 -16.78
C SER A 115 -0.41 4.36 -17.73
N VAL A 116 0.34 3.37 -17.23
CA VAL A 116 0.80 2.18 -17.96
C VAL A 116 0.57 0.98 -17.06
N ASP A 117 -0.01 -0.08 -17.62
CA ASP A 117 -0.25 -1.37 -16.96
C ASP A 117 0.72 -2.41 -17.54
N SER A 118 1.51 -3.04 -16.68
CA SER A 118 2.51 -4.07 -17.06
C SER A 118 1.90 -5.43 -17.37
N GLN A 119 0.67 -5.72 -16.90
CA GLN A 119 0.02 -7.03 -17.01
C GLN A 119 0.84 -8.21 -16.43
N ASP A 120 1.62 -7.94 -15.38
CA ASP A 120 2.41 -8.93 -14.62
C ASP A 120 1.59 -9.74 -13.60
#